data_AF-A0A0G1M7D4-F1
#
_entry.id   AF-A0A0G1M7D4-F1
#
_cell.length_a   1.000
_cell.length_b   1.000
_cell.length_c   1.000
_cell.angle_alpha   90.00
_cell.angle_beta   90.00
_cell.angle_gamma   90.00
#
_symmetry.space_group_name_H-M   'P 1'
#
loop_
_entity.id
_entity.type
_entity.pdbx_description
1 polymer ?
#
loop_
_entity_poly.entity_id
_entity_poly.type
_entity_poly.pdbx_seq_one_letter_code
_entity_poly.pdbx_strand_id
1 'polypeptide(L)'
;MRKMVFGRHLSRSRKSRIALFRSLIRALTISGKIVTTRAKAKAIIPQIDKIVTAAKKNSLSARRRVLASLGNDRSTTDLIFLKVVPALPNRTSGFKSSNGEA
;
A
#
# COMPACT_ATOMS: atom_id res chain seq x y z
N MET A 1 -2.57 -16.86 -25.31
CA MET A 1 -2.02 -15.56 -24.83
C MET A 1 -3.10 -14.78 -24.08
N ARG A 2 -2.78 -14.16 -22.93
CA ARG A 2 -3.67 -13.18 -22.28
C ARG A 2 -3.25 -11.77 -22.71
N LYS A 3 -3.97 -11.16 -23.66
CA LYS A 3 -3.68 -9.79 -24.11
C LYS A 3 -4.16 -8.77 -23.06
N MET A 4 -3.24 -7.89 -22.62
CA MET A 4 -3.49 -6.67 -21.83
C MET A 4 -4.16 -6.83 -20.44
N VAL A 5 -3.92 -7.93 -19.72
CA VAL A 5 -4.44 -8.05 -18.35
C VAL A 5 -3.55 -7.29 -17.36
N PHE A 6 -4.06 -6.20 -16.78
CA PHE A 6 -3.37 -5.40 -15.77
C PHE A 6 -3.30 -6.12 -14.41
N GLY A 7 -2.10 -6.21 -13.84
CA GLY A 7 -1.87 -6.73 -12.49
C GLY A 7 -1.53 -8.22 -12.40
N ARG A 8 -1.21 -8.69 -11.19
CA ARG A 8 -0.80 -10.08 -10.91
C ARG A 8 -1.87 -10.81 -10.10
N HIS A 9 -2.23 -12.03 -10.53
CA HIS A 9 -3.23 -12.87 -9.85
C HIS A 9 -2.71 -13.55 -8.57
N LEU A 10 -1.39 -13.78 -8.46
CA LEU A 10 -0.72 -14.41 -7.32
C LEU A 10 -1.33 -15.77 -6.91
N SER A 11 -1.82 -16.53 -7.89
CA SER A 11 -2.52 -17.81 -7.72
C SER A 11 -3.65 -17.76 -6.69
N ARG A 12 -4.38 -16.63 -6.61
CA ARG A 12 -5.44 -16.39 -5.63
C ARG A 12 -6.71 -15.83 -6.27
N SER A 13 -7.84 -16.18 -5.66
CA SER A 13 -9.14 -15.55 -5.93
C SER A 13 -9.11 -14.05 -5.59
N ARG A 14 -10.06 -13.28 -6.14
CA ARG A 14 -10.11 -11.82 -5.94
C ARG A 14 -10.18 -11.43 -4.46
N LYS A 15 -11.04 -12.08 -3.67
CA LYS A 15 -11.21 -11.80 -2.23
C LYS A 15 -9.93 -12.08 -1.45
N SER A 16 -9.33 -13.25 -1.67
CA SER A 16 -8.06 -13.65 -1.03
C SER A 16 -6.90 -12.71 -1.39
N ARG A 17 -6.83 -12.27 -2.65
CA ARG A 17 -5.82 -11.30 -3.11
C ARG A 17 -5.96 -9.93 -2.44
N ILE A 18 -7.20 -9.44 -2.29
CA ILE A 18 -7.46 -8.17 -1.58
C ILE A 18 -7.04 -8.29 -0.11
N ALA A 19 -7.38 -9.39 0.56
CA ALA A 19 -6.98 -9.64 1.94
C ALA A 19 -5.45 -9.70 2.09
N LEU A 20 -4.76 -10.38 1.17
CA LEU A 20 -3.30 -10.44 1.13
C LEU A 20 -2.67 -9.04 1.02
N PHE A 21 -3.17 -8.20 0.11
CA PHE A 21 -2.64 -6.84 -0.04
C PHE A 21 -2.85 -5.99 1.21
N ARG A 22 -4.02 -6.05 1.83
CA ARG A 22 -4.29 -5.35 3.10
C ARG A 22 -3.35 -5.82 4.21
N SER A 23 -3.14 -7.13 4.33
CA SER A 23 -2.22 -7.71 5.32
C SER A 23 -0.78 -7.24 5.10
N LEU A 24 -0.29 -7.23 3.85
CA LEU A 24 1.06 -6.76 3.52
C LEU A 24 1.22 -5.26 3.80
N ILE A 25 0.23 -4.44 3.45
CA ILE A 25 0.27 -2.99 3.70
C ILE A 25 0.26 -2.73 5.21
N ARG A 26 -0.60 -3.42 5.98
CA ARG A 26 -0.61 -3.33 7.44
C ARG A 26 0.74 -3.70 8.05
N ALA A 27 1.31 -4.83 7.66
CA ALA A 27 2.61 -5.28 8.15
C ALA A 27 3.73 -4.27 7.83
N LEU A 28 3.70 -3.69 6.62
CA LEU A 28 4.64 -2.65 6.20
C LEU A 28 4.48 -1.36 7.01
N THR A 29 3.25 -0.90 7.25
CA THR A 29 3.00 0.31 8.04
C THR A 29 3.45 0.14 9.49
N ILE A 30 3.23 -1.04 10.08
CA ILE A 30 3.61 -1.33 11.48
C ILE A 30 5.13 -1.46 11.62
N SER A 31 5.77 -2.24 10.75
CA SER A 31 7.19 -2.61 10.88
C SER A 31 8.14 -1.65 10.16
N GLY A 32 7.62 -0.80 9.27
CA GLY A 32 8.41 0.09 8.39
C GLY A 32 9.13 -0.63 7.24
N LYS A 33 9.53 -1.89 7.43
CA LYS A 33 10.16 -2.76 6.42
C LYS A 33 9.62 -4.18 6.57
N ILE A 34 9.40 -4.87 5.44
CA ILE A 34 9.02 -6.28 5.42
C ILE A 34 9.82 -7.05 4.37
N VAL A 35 10.06 -8.33 4.62
CA VAL A 35 10.62 -9.26 3.64
C VAL A 35 9.47 -10.07 3.03
N THR A 36 9.36 -10.05 1.70
CA THR A 36 8.32 -10.79 0.97
C THR A 36 8.82 -11.21 -0.40
N THR A 37 8.03 -11.99 -1.15
CA THR A 37 8.44 -12.41 -2.49
C THR A 37 8.41 -11.24 -3.47
N ARG A 38 9.36 -11.22 -4.42
CA ARG A 38 9.48 -10.18 -5.45
C ARG A 38 8.16 -9.89 -6.18
N ALA A 39 7.40 -10.95 -6.50
CA ALA A 39 6.11 -10.83 -7.16
C ALA A 39 5.05 -10.13 -6.29
N LYS A 40 5.02 -10.39 -4.98
CA LYS A 40 4.12 -9.73 -4.02
C LYS A 40 4.54 -8.28 -3.83
N ALA A 41 5.84 -8.02 -3.65
CA ALA A 41 6.39 -6.66 -3.51
C ALA A 41 6.03 -5.79 -4.72
N LYS A 42 6.27 -6.26 -5.95
CA LYS A 42 5.92 -5.51 -7.16
C LYS A 42 4.42 -5.28 -7.33
N ALA A 43 3.58 -6.16 -6.78
CA ALA A 43 2.12 -6.04 -6.89
C ALA A 43 1.52 -5.01 -5.91
N ILE A 44 2.14 -4.80 -4.74
CA ILE A 44 1.60 -3.88 -3.71
C ILE A 44 2.00 -2.41 -3.93
N ILE A 45 3.08 -2.14 -4.67
CA ILE A 45 3.60 -0.76 -4.90
C ILE A 45 2.49 0.21 -5.37
N PRO A 46 1.67 -0.11 -6.40
CA PRO A 46 0.66 0.84 -6.86
C PRO A 46 -0.45 1.11 -5.82
N GLN A 47 -0.67 0.18 -4.89
CA GLN A 47 -1.64 0.40 -3.81
C GLN A 47 -1.07 1.28 -2.71
N ILE A 48 0.19 1.06 -2.34
CA ILE A 48 0.90 1.90 -1.37
C ILE A 48 0.96 3.35 -1.89
N ASP A 49 1.36 3.54 -3.14
CA ASP A 49 1.45 4.88 -3.73
C ASP A 49 0.11 5.62 -3.69
N LYS A 50 -0.99 4.93 -4.03
CA LYS A 50 -2.34 5.52 -3.96
C LYS A 50 -2.74 5.90 -2.54
N ILE A 51 -2.40 5.07 -1.55
CA ILE A 51 -2.73 5.32 -0.14
C ILE A 51 -1.93 6.52 0.39
N VAL A 52 -0.62 6.56 0.15
CA VAL A 52 0.24 7.66 0.61
C VAL A 52 -0.15 8.97 -0.05
N THR A 53 -0.37 8.97 -1.37
CA THR A 53 -0.83 10.16 -2.09
C THR A 53 -2.20 10.65 -1.63
N ALA A 54 -3.12 9.74 -1.30
CA ALA A 54 -4.39 10.12 -0.70
C ALA A 54 -4.19 10.72 0.70
N ALA A 55 -3.37 10.08 1.54
CA ALA A 55 -3.11 10.51 2.91
C ALA A 55 -2.44 11.90 2.98
N LYS A 56 -1.55 12.22 2.03
CA LYS A 56 -0.92 13.55 1.92
C LYS A 56 -1.90 14.71 1.80
N LYS A 57 -3.11 14.49 1.25
CA LYS A 57 -4.13 15.54 1.13
C LYS A 57 -4.72 15.96 2.48
N ASN A 58 -4.54 15.14 3.53
CA ASN A 58 -4.94 15.41 4.92
C ASN A 58 -6.36 15.98 5.13
N SER A 59 -7.33 15.56 4.34
CA SER A 59 -8.75 15.93 4.50
C SER A 59 -9.56 14.79 5.14
N LEU A 60 -10.75 15.10 5.68
CA LEU A 60 -11.67 14.07 6.19
C LEU A 60 -12.05 13.05 5.11
N SER A 61 -12.28 13.52 3.87
CA SER A 61 -12.58 12.65 2.73
C SER A 61 -11.40 11.75 2.36
N ALA A 62 -10.17 12.25 2.47
CA ALA A 62 -8.96 11.46 2.29
C ALA A 62 -8.81 10.37 3.36
N ARG A 63 -9.04 10.71 4.64
CA ARG A 63 -9.04 9.73 5.75
C ARG A 63 -10.05 8.60 5.52
N ARG A 64 -11.30 8.94 5.15
CA ARG A 64 -12.33 7.95 4.83
C ARG A 64 -11.94 7.02 3.67
N ARG A 65 -11.30 7.57 2.63
CA ARG A 65 -10.82 6.80 1.47
C ARG A 65 -9.70 5.82 1.84
N VAL A 66 -8.75 6.24 2.67
CA VAL A 66 -7.68 5.38 3.17
C VAL A 66 -8.25 4.26 4.04
N LEU A 67 -9.15 4.61 4.97
CA LEU A 67 -9.82 3.65 5.85
C LEU A 67 -10.56 2.56 5.07
N ALA A 68 -11.33 2.94 4.04
CA ALA A 68 -12.04 2.00 3.18
C ALA A 68 -11.09 1.07 2.41
N SER A 69 -9.95 1.59 1.95
CA SER A 69 -8.94 0.81 1.21
C SER A 69 -8.31 -0.28 2.09
N LEU A 70 -8.08 0.03 3.36
CA LEU A 70 -7.49 -0.87 4.36
C LEU A 70 -8.50 -1.83 5.02
N GLY A 71 -9.78 -1.77 4.63
CA GLY A 71 -10.81 -2.63 5.21
C GLY A 71 -11.23 -2.22 6.62
N ASN A 72 -11.31 -0.91 6.87
CA ASN A 72 -11.74 -0.30 8.13
C ASN A 72 -10.76 -0.49 9.31
N ASP A 73 -9.49 -0.76 9.03
CA ASP A 73 -8.45 -0.76 10.05
C ASP A 73 -8.03 0.68 10.43
N ARG A 74 -8.57 1.15 11.56
CA ARG A 74 -8.28 2.47 12.12
C ARG A 74 -6.82 2.59 12.56
N SER A 75 -6.29 1.57 13.25
CA SER A 75 -4.94 1.58 13.80
C SER A 75 -3.87 1.82 12.73
N THR A 76 -3.97 1.08 11.62
CA THR A 76 -3.06 1.24 10.48
C THR A 76 -3.27 2.59 9.78
N THR A 77 -4.51 3.06 9.69
CA THR A 77 -4.84 4.37 9.10
C THR A 77 -4.16 5.49 9.88
N ASP A 78 -4.31 5.51 11.21
CA ASP A 78 -3.75 6.54 12.06
C ASP A 78 -2.22 6.55 11.99
N LEU A 79 -1.58 5.37 11.98
CA LEU A 79 -0.13 5.25 11.80
C LEU A 79 0.35 5.84 10.46
N ILE A 80 -0.42 5.72 9.38
CA ILE A 80 -0.06 6.32 8.09
C ILE A 80 -0.04 7.85 8.20
N PHE A 81 -1.06 8.45 8.81
CA PHE A 81 -1.12 9.90 8.97
C PHE A 81 -0.09 10.44 9.95
N LEU A 82 0.20 9.71 11.04
CA LEU A 82 1.12 10.14 12.09
C LEU A 82 2.59 9.91 11.76
N LYS A 83 2.93 8.80 11.09
CA LYS A 83 4.33 8.42 10.82
C LYS A 83 4.71 8.53 9.36
N VAL A 84 3.88 8.02 8.44
CA VAL A 84 4.27 7.87 7.03
C VAL A 84 4.18 9.20 6.27
N VAL A 85 3.12 9.98 6.47
CA VAL A 85 2.95 11.27 5.78
C VAL A 85 4.04 12.28 6.16
N PRO A 86 4.38 12.49 7.44
CA PRO A 86 5.44 13.44 7.82
C PRO A 86 6.84 13.00 7.38
N ALA A 87 7.09 11.69 7.26
CA ALA A 87 8.39 11.17 6.80
C ALA A 87 8.64 11.39 5.30
N LEU A 88 7.60 11.74 4.52
CA LEU A 88 7.67 11.83 3.06
C LEU A 88 7.13 13.16 2.53
N PRO A 89 7.57 14.34 3.01
CA PRO A 89 6.96 15.62 2.62
C PRO A 89 7.14 15.91 1.12
N ASN A 90 8.37 15.85 0.64
CA ASN A 90 8.75 16.32 -0.70
C ASN A 90 8.63 15.25 -1.81
N ARG A 91 8.33 14.00 -1.46
CA ARG A 91 8.30 12.89 -2.44
C ARG A 91 6.93 12.76 -3.09
N THR A 92 6.83 13.00 -4.39
CA THR A 92 5.53 12.99 -5.11
C THR A 92 5.11 11.58 -5.55
N SER A 93 6.05 10.67 -5.80
CA SER A 93 5.77 9.33 -6.31
C SER A 93 6.85 8.30 -5.96
N GLY A 94 6.56 7.03 -6.24
CA GLY A 94 7.49 5.92 -6.09
C GLY A 94 7.85 5.66 -4.63
N PHE A 95 6.85 5.45 -3.76
CA PHE A 95 7.02 5.25 -2.33
C PHE A 95 7.47 3.82 -1.99
N LYS A 96 8.53 3.38 -2.66
CA LYS A 96 9.24 2.11 -2.42
C LYS A 96 10.66 2.41 -1.94
N SER A 97 11.20 1.56 -1.07
CA SER A 97 12.64 1.54 -0.79
C SER A 97 13.40 1.29 -2.10
N SER A 98 14.37 2.14 -2.40
CA SER A 98 15.31 2.00 -3.53
C SER A 98 16.41 0.97 -3.25
N ASN A 99 16.54 0.50 -2.01
CA ASN A 99 17.67 -0.32 -1.58
C ASN A 99 17.24 -1.80 -1.54
N GLY A 100 17.58 -2.52 -2.60
CA GLY A 100 17.30 -3.94 -2.79
C GLY A 100 16.95 -4.20 -4.25
N GLU A 101 17.96 -4.62 -5.01
CA GLU A 101 17.93 -4.78 -6.46
C GLU A 101 16.70 -5.54 -7.00
N ALA A 102 16.30 -5.03 -8.17
CA ALA A 102 15.39 -5.54 -9.19
C ALA A 102 14.51 -6.75 -8.87
#